data_AF-A0AAW7XCX3-F1
#
_entry.id   AF-A0AAW7XCX3-F1
#
_cell.length_a   1.000
_cell.length_b   1.000
_cell.length_c   1.000
_cell.angle_alpha   90.00
_cell.angle_beta   90.00
_cell.angle_gamma   90.00
#
_symmetry.space_group_name_H-M   'P 1'
#
loop_
_entity.id
_entity.type
_entity.pdbx_description
1 polymer ?
#
loop_
_entity_poly.entity_id
_entity_poly.type
_entity_poly.pdbx_seq_one_letter_code
_entity_poly.pdbx_strand_id
1 'polypeptide(L)' 'AAVILMALRNIAEAQEDGISGLAQRSHLGRESMYKMLSTSGNPKLSSFTKVVHGLGLKLRVESELTHRPAV' A
#
# COMPACT_ATOMS: atom_id res chain seq x y z
N ALA A 1 -7.71 9.18 0.12
CA ALA A 1 -7.18 7.82 -0.09
C ALA A 1 -6.79 7.55 -1.54
N ALA A 2 -7.64 7.89 -2.52
CA ALA A 2 -7.43 7.57 -3.94
C ALA A 2 -6.02 7.93 -4.48
N VAL A 3 -5.46 9.09 -4.11
CA VAL A 3 -4.12 9.51 -4.57
C VAL A 3 -3.01 8.55 -4.11
N ILE A 4 -3.06 8.07 -2.87
CA ILE A 4 -2.05 7.15 -2.34
C ILE A 4 -2.14 5.79 -3.04
N LEU A 5 -3.35 5.27 -3.24
CA LEU A 5 -3.55 3.98 -3.92
C LEU A 5 -3.12 4.04 -5.38
N MET A 6 -3.39 5.15 -6.07
CA MET A 6 -2.90 5.40 -7.43
C MET A 6 -1.38 5.54 -7.48
N ALA A 7 -0.75 6.18 -6.50
CA ALA A 7 0.71 6.23 -6.42
C ALA A 7 1.31 4.83 -6.24
N LEU A 8 0.73 4.00 -5.36
CA LEU A 8 1.15 2.60 -5.20
C LEU A 8 0.91 1.78 -6.47
N ARG A 9 -0.17 2.05 -7.21
CA ARG A 9 -0.42 1.45 -8.54
C ARG A 9 0.70 1.78 -9.51
N ASN A 10 1.09 3.05 -9.61
CA ASN A 10 2.16 3.47 -10.51
C ASN A 10 3.50 2.81 -10.14
N ILE A 11 3.81 2.72 -8.85
CA ILE A 11 5.00 2.01 -8.37
C ILE A 11 4.92 0.54 -8.74
N ALA A 12 3.76 -0.11 -8.55
CA ALA A 12 3.54 -1.51 -8.90
C ALA A 12 3.68 -1.77 -10.40
N GLU A 13 3.18 -0.89 -11.26
CA GLU A 13 3.31 -1.00 -12.73
C GLU A 13 4.75 -0.84 -13.21
N ALA A 14 5.57 -0.08 -12.47
CA ALA A 14 7.00 0.09 -12.77
C ALA A 14 7.88 -1.07 -12.28
N GLN A 15 7.35 -2.01 -11.49
CA GLN A 15 8.08 -3.23 -11.09
C GLN A 15 8.27 -4.15 -12.31
N GLU A 16 9.35 -4.95 -12.30
CA GLU A 16 9.68 -5.90 -13.37
C GLU A 16 8.50 -6.84 -13.72
N ASP A 17 7.82 -7.38 -12.70
CA ASP A 17 6.66 -8.27 -12.86
C ASP A 17 5.29 -7.54 -12.84
N GLY A 18 5.31 -6.21 -12.81
CA GLY A 18 4.12 -5.36 -12.71
C GLY A 18 3.19 -5.66 -11.52
N ILE A 19 1.90 -5.34 -11.69
CA ILE A 19 0.86 -5.57 -10.69
C ILE A 19 0.64 -7.07 -10.41
N SER A 20 0.84 -7.93 -11.41
CA SER A 20 0.67 -9.38 -11.26
C SER A 20 1.69 -9.99 -10.31
N GLY A 21 2.97 -9.63 -10.44
CA GLY A 21 4.00 -10.09 -9.50
C GLY A 21 3.81 -9.51 -8.10
N LEU A 22 3.36 -8.25 -7.99
CA LEU A 22 3.01 -7.68 -6.70
C LEU A 22 1.89 -8.47 -6.00
N ALA A 23 0.86 -8.89 -6.73
CA ALA A 23 -0.22 -9.69 -6.19
C ALA A 23 0.30 -11.01 -5.61
N GLN A 24 1.24 -11.67 -6.30
CA GLN A 24 1.90 -12.88 -5.82
C GLN A 24 2.71 -12.64 -4.55
N ARG A 25 3.59 -11.62 -4.53
CA ARG A 25 4.41 -11.28 -3.34
C ARG A 25 3.57 -10.83 -2.15
N SER A 26 2.42 -10.22 -2.41
CA SER A 26 1.47 -9.77 -1.38
C SER A 26 0.51 -10.87 -0.92
N HIS A 27 0.55 -12.06 -1.54
CA HIS A 27 -0.40 -13.15 -1.31
C HIS A 27 -1.87 -12.70 -1.46
N LEU A 28 -2.15 -11.95 -2.51
CA LEU A 28 -3.48 -11.43 -2.84
C LEU A 28 -3.85 -11.85 -4.28
N GLY A 29 -5.14 -12.03 -4.54
CA GLY A 29 -5.62 -12.31 -5.89
C GLY A 29 -5.41 -11.11 -6.83
N ARG A 30 -5.05 -11.36 -8.09
CA ARG A 30 -4.84 -10.31 -9.10
C ARG A 30 -6.04 -9.39 -9.24
N GLU A 31 -7.26 -9.94 -9.35
CA GLU A 31 -8.48 -9.15 -9.45
C GLU A 31 -8.68 -8.24 -8.22
N SER A 32 -8.45 -8.79 -7.02
CA SER A 32 -8.50 -8.02 -5.78
C SER A 32 -7.46 -6.89 -5.80
N MET A 33 -6.26 -7.14 -6.32
CA MET A 33 -5.19 -6.15 -6.45
C MET A 33 -5.58 -5.01 -7.39
N TYR A 34 -6.10 -5.32 -8.58
CA TYR A 34 -6.57 -4.29 -9.53
C TYR A 34 -7.72 -3.46 -8.95
N LYS A 35 -8.70 -4.10 -8.31
CA LYS A 35 -9.82 -3.39 -7.67
C LYS A 35 -9.34 -2.50 -6.51
N MET A 36 -8.35 -2.96 -5.77
CA MET A 36 -7.82 -2.26 -4.60
C MET A 36 -6.98 -1.05 -4.95
N LEU A 37 -6.20 -1.13 -6.02
CA LEU A 37 -5.33 -0.07 -6.50
C LEU A 37 -6.01 0.89 -7.49
N SER A 38 -7.31 0.72 -7.74
CA SER A 38 -8.09 1.61 -8.61
C SER A 38 -8.41 2.95 -7.94
N THR A 39 -8.92 3.88 -8.72
CA THR A 39 -9.40 5.19 -8.25
C THR A 39 -10.51 5.10 -7.20
N SER A 40 -11.32 4.04 -7.25
CA SER A 40 -12.41 3.75 -6.30
C SER A 40 -12.04 2.66 -5.27
N GLY A 41 -10.76 2.30 -5.19
CA GLY A 41 -10.26 1.28 -4.27
C GLY A 41 -10.54 1.63 -2.80
N ASN A 42 -11.03 0.64 -2.06
CA ASN A 42 -11.26 0.74 -0.62
C ASN A 42 -10.71 -0.50 0.12
N PRO A 43 -9.37 -0.66 0.17
CA PRO A 43 -8.76 -1.77 0.91
C PRO A 43 -9.10 -1.74 2.39
N LYS A 44 -9.27 -2.94 2.97
CA LYS A 44 -9.05 -3.11 4.40
C LYS A 44 -7.58 -2.81 4.73
N LEU A 45 -7.31 -2.32 5.95
CA LEU A 45 -5.94 -2.03 6.41
C LEU A 45 -5.01 -3.26 6.28
N SER A 46 -5.53 -4.46 6.52
CA SER A 46 -4.78 -5.71 6.37
C SER A 46 -4.34 -5.98 4.93
N SER A 47 -5.16 -5.63 3.94
CA SER A 47 -4.79 -5.76 2.54
C SER A 47 -3.82 -4.67 2.10
N PHE A 48 -4.06 -3.43 2.56
CA PHE A 48 -3.16 -2.31 2.29
C PHE A 48 -1.74 -2.58 2.82
N THR A 49 -1.61 -3.06 4.05
CA THR A 49 -0.30 -3.40 4.63
C THR A 49 0.41 -4.52 3.86
N LYS A 50 -0.32 -5.54 3.38
CA LYS A 50 0.25 -6.56 2.48
C LYS A 50 0.81 -5.98 1.19
N VAL A 51 0.09 -5.04 0.56
CA VAL A 51 0.57 -4.33 -0.64
C VAL A 51 1.85 -3.56 -0.37
N VAL A 52 1.86 -2.77 0.71
CA VAL A 52 3.03 -2.00 1.13
C VAL A 52 4.23 -2.93 1.34
N HIS A 53 4.03 -4.05 2.03
CA HIS A 53 5.07 -5.07 2.22
C HIS A 53 5.52 -5.74 0.92
N GLY A 54 4.60 -6.09 0.01
CA GLY A 54 4.92 -6.70 -1.28
C GLY A 54 5.70 -5.78 -2.23
N LEU A 55 5.64 -4.47 -2.00
CA LEU A 55 6.47 -3.45 -2.64
C LEU A 55 7.83 -3.24 -1.94
N GLY A 56 8.13 -3.98 -0.88
CA GLY A 56 9.37 -3.82 -0.09
C GLY A 56 9.34 -2.61 0.85
N LEU A 57 8.18 -2.01 1.08
CA LEU A 57 8.00 -0.87 1.97
C LEU A 57 7.50 -1.33 3.34
N LYS A 58 7.63 -0.46 4.35
CA LYS A 58 7.13 -0.71 5.71
C LYS A 58 6.29 0.47 6.18
N LEU A 59 5.06 0.19 6.61
CA LEU A 59 4.22 1.19 7.26
C LEU A 59 4.67 1.35 8.72
N ARG A 60 4.91 2.59 9.15
CA ARG A 60 5.17 2.95 10.54
C ARG A 60 4.15 3.98 11.00
N VAL A 61 3.70 3.84 12.24
CA VAL A 61 2.90 4.84 12.93
C VAL A 61 3.80 5.39 14.03
N GLU A 62 4.02 6.69 13.99
CA GLU A 62 4.89 7.39 14.92
C GLU A 62 4.08 8.51 15.58
N SER A 63 4.46 8.87 16.80
CA SER A 63 3.79 9.94 17.52
C SER A 63 4.35 11.28 17.06
N GLU A 64 3.48 12.24 16.78
CA GLU A 64 3.82 13.62 16.38
C GLU A 64 4.46 14.45 17.51
N LEU A 65 4.93 13.84 18.61
CA LEU A 65 5.25 14.52 19.87
C LEU A 65 6.38 15.55 19.75
N THR A 66 5.99 16.76 19.36
CA THR A 66 6.41 18.02 19.99
C THR A 66 5.43 18.36 21.12
N HIS A 67 5.21 17.43 22.05
CA HIS A 67 4.68 17.77 23.38
C HIS A 67 5.75 17.35 24.39
N ARG A 68 6.78 18.21 24.48
CA ARG A 68 7.59 18.31 25.69
C ARG A 68 6.61 18.64 26.81
N PRO A 69 6.44 17.81 27.86
CA PRO A 69 5.81 18.32 29.06
C PRO A 69 6.71 19.47 29.53
N ALA A 70 6.18 20.69 29.48
CA ALA A 70 6.83 21.80 30.14
C ALA A 70 6.74 21.49 31.63
N VAL A 71 7.92 21.29 32.23
CA VAL A 71 8.24 21.21 33.67
C VAL A 71 7.51 20.16 34.50
#